data_AF-A0A2V9NFS6-F1
#
_entry.id   AF-A0A2V9NFS6-F1
#
_cell.length_a   1.000
_cell.length_b   1.000
_cell.length_c   1.000
_cell.angle_alpha   90.00
_cell.angle_beta   90.00
_cell.angle_gamma   90.00
#
_symmetry.space_group_name_H-M   'P 1'
#
loop_
_entity.id
_entity.type
_entity.pdbx_description
1 polymer ?
#
loop_
_entity_poly.entity_id
_entity_poly.type
_entity_poly.pdbx_seq_one_letter_code
_entity_poly.pdbx_strand_id
1 'polypeptide(L)'
;MFVRLVYESFRRQRRRKLLAGIAIALGVSVATAMIAVANDIGDKVSRELRAYGANILVTPQDDTLDLEVGGVNLKPPSDGAYLSEADLPKIKGMFWRNNIVAFAPQLPVNATVTGQ
;
A
#
# COMPACT_ATOMS: atom_id res chain seq x y z
N MET A 1 -6.97 -7.39 -58.01
CA MET A 1 -6.79 -5.97 -58.42
C MET A 1 -6.73 -5.00 -57.24
N PHE A 2 -7.58 -5.14 -56.21
CA PHE A 2 -7.66 -4.22 -55.05
C PHE A 2 -6.34 -3.99 -54.30
N VAL A 3 -5.60 -5.06 -53.95
CA VAL A 3 -4.33 -4.93 -53.19
C VAL A 3 -3.25 -4.16 -53.97
N ARG A 4 -3.21 -4.32 -55.31
CA ARG A 4 -2.32 -3.53 -56.19
C ARG A 4 -2.70 -2.05 -56.17
N LEU A 5 -3.99 -1.72 -56.28
CA LEU A 5 -4.50 -0.36 -56.19
C LEU A 5 -4.18 0.31 -54.84
N VAL A 6 -4.34 -0.43 -53.74
CA VAL A 6 -3.96 0.05 -52.40
C VAL A 6 -2.46 0.32 -52.32
N TYR A 7 -1.64 -0.63 -52.78
CA TYR A 7 -0.18 -0.49 -52.76
C TYR A 7 0.31 0.70 -53.60
N GLU A 8 -0.22 0.88 -54.82
CA GLU A 8 0.12 2.02 -55.67
C GLU A 8 -0.33 3.35 -55.08
N SER A 9 -1.49 3.39 -54.41
CA SER A 9 -1.92 4.55 -53.65
C SER A 9 -0.90 4.92 -52.58
N PHE A 10 -0.39 3.96 -51.80
CA PHE A 10 0.68 4.20 -50.81
C PHE A 10 1.98 4.70 -51.45
N ARG A 11 2.31 4.22 -52.65
CA ARG A 11 3.53 4.60 -53.39
C ARG A 11 3.50 6.05 -53.92
N ARG A 12 2.34 6.59 -54.28
CA ARG A 12 2.21 7.92 -54.93
C ARG A 12 2.41 9.11 -53.98
N GLN A 13 2.08 8.98 -52.69
CA GLN A 13 2.19 10.05 -51.68
C GLN A 13 3.02 9.62 -50.46
N ARG A 14 4.15 8.94 -50.69
CA ARG A 14 4.98 8.34 -49.63
C ARG A 14 5.36 9.31 -48.50
N ARG A 15 5.75 10.56 -48.81
CA ARG A 15 6.16 11.53 -47.77
C ARG A 15 5.02 11.88 -46.80
N ARG A 16 3.83 12.21 -47.33
CA ARG A 16 2.66 12.58 -46.50
C ARG A 16 2.17 11.39 -45.67
N LYS A 17 2.18 10.19 -46.26
CA LYS A 17 1.79 8.95 -45.58
C LYS A 17 2.81 8.49 -44.53
N LEU A 18 4.11 8.71 -44.78
CA LEU A 18 5.17 8.48 -43.80
C LEU A 18 5.00 9.39 -42.58
N LEU A 19 4.78 10.69 -42.79
CA LEU A 19 4.54 11.64 -41.70
C LEU A 19 3.31 11.26 -40.87
N ALA A 20 2.21 10.86 -41.52
CA ALA A 20 1.02 10.35 -40.82
C ALA A 20 1.33 9.06 -40.04
N GLY A 21 2.09 8.14 -40.62
CA GLY A 21 2.52 6.91 -39.95
C GLY A 21 3.38 7.18 -38.73
N ILE A 22 4.32 8.13 -38.81
CA ILE A 22 5.15 8.57 -37.66
C ILE A 22 4.27 9.16 -36.57
N ALA A 23 3.34 10.05 -36.91
CA ALA A 23 2.44 10.65 -35.92
C ALA A 23 1.58 9.59 -35.19
N ILE A 24 1.03 8.63 -35.93
CA ILE A 24 0.28 7.50 -35.36
C ILE A 24 1.19 6.64 -34.48
N ALA A 25 2.39 6.30 -34.95
CA ALA A 25 3.34 5.51 -34.20
C ALA A 25 3.72 6.19 -32.88
N LEU A 26 3.98 7.50 -32.90
CA LEU A 26 4.25 8.28 -31.70
C LEU A 26 3.06 8.24 -30.73
N GLY A 27 1.84 8.50 -31.21
CA GLY A 27 0.64 8.46 -30.37
C GLY A 27 0.41 7.09 -29.73
N VAL A 28 0.49 6.02 -30.52
CA VAL A 28 0.32 4.64 -30.04
C VAL A 28 1.44 4.26 -29.07
N SER A 29 2.68 4.68 -29.32
CA SER A 29 3.81 4.39 -28.43
C SER A 29 3.63 5.02 -27.04
N VAL A 30 3.18 6.29 -26.99
CA VAL A 30 2.92 6.99 -25.74
C VAL A 30 1.76 6.34 -24.99
N ALA A 31 0.66 6.03 -25.68
CA ALA A 31 -0.48 5.33 -25.07
C ALA A 31 -0.07 3.96 -24.49
N THR A 32 0.73 3.19 -25.25
CA THR A 32 1.21 1.87 -24.83
C THR A 32 2.16 1.99 -23.62
N ALA A 33 3.06 2.98 -23.63
CA ALA A 33 3.96 3.23 -22.51
C ALA A 33 3.19 3.60 -21.24
N MET A 34 2.15 4.43 -21.34
CA MET A 34 1.29 4.78 -20.19
C MET A 34 0.56 3.57 -19.62
N ILE A 35 0.04 2.67 -20.47
CA ILE A 35 -0.59 1.42 -20.03
C ILE A 35 0.42 0.53 -19.30
N ALA A 36 1.64 0.40 -19.83
CA ALA A 36 2.69 -0.39 -19.20
C ALA A 36 3.06 0.15 -17.81
N VAL A 37 3.22 1.48 -17.69
CA VAL A 37 3.52 2.13 -16.41
C VAL A 37 2.37 1.96 -15.43
N ALA A 38 1.12 2.15 -15.87
CA ALA A 38 -0.05 2.02 -15.01
C ALA A 38 -0.17 0.61 -14.40
N ASN A 39 0.17 -0.43 -15.18
CA ASN A 39 0.16 -1.81 -14.70
C ASN A 39 1.35 -2.13 -13.77
N ASP A 40 2.55 -1.65 -14.09
CA ASP A 40 3.77 -1.95 -13.33
C ASP A 40 3.84 -1.21 -11.98
N ILE A 41 3.31 0.01 -11.90
CA ILE A 41 3.43 0.83 -10.68
C ILE A 41 2.63 0.25 -9.53
N GLY A 42 1.44 -0.32 -9.80
CA GLY A 42 0.60 -0.94 -8.77
C GLY A 42 1.29 -2.13 -8.12
N ASP A 43 1.90 -2.99 -8.96
CA ASP A 43 2.63 -4.17 -8.50
C ASP A 43 3.87 -3.81 -7.70
N LYS A 44 4.63 -2.80 -8.14
CA LYS A 44 5.80 -2.30 -7.41
C LYS A 44 5.41 -1.69 -6.07
N VAL A 45 4.41 -0.83 -6.03
CA VAL A 45 3.94 -0.20 -4.78
C VAL A 45 3.40 -1.27 -3.83
N SER A 46 2.61 -2.22 -4.31
CA SER A 46 2.10 -3.32 -3.49
C SER A 46 3.22 -4.17 -2.90
N ARG A 47 4.26 -4.47 -3.69
CA ARG A 47 5.44 -5.19 -3.24
C ARG A 47 6.21 -4.41 -2.18
N GLU A 48 6.41 -3.12 -2.38
CA GLU A 48 7.15 -2.26 -1.44
C GLU A 48 6.38 -2.12 -0.12
N LEU A 49 5.06 -1.87 -0.17
CA LEU A 49 4.20 -1.82 1.01
C LEU A 49 4.18 -3.14 1.78
N ARG A 50 4.20 -4.28 1.09
CA ARG A 50 4.33 -5.61 1.74
C ARG A 50 5.73 -5.85 2.28
N ALA A 51 6.77 -5.29 1.66
CA ALA A 51 8.16 -5.39 2.12
C ALA A 51 8.41 -4.55 3.38
N TYR A 52 7.70 -3.42 3.55
CA TYR A 52 7.63 -2.72 4.85
C TYR A 52 7.09 -3.61 5.97
N GLY A 53 6.35 -4.67 5.62
CA GLY A 53 5.98 -5.76 6.52
C GLY A 53 4.74 -5.48 7.34
N ALA A 54 4.10 -6.56 7.80
CA ALA A 54 2.99 -6.46 8.73
C ALA A 54 3.50 -6.07 10.13
N ASN A 55 2.86 -5.11 10.77
CA ASN A 55 3.12 -4.79 12.17
C ASN A 55 2.52 -5.88 13.07
N ILE A 56 3.22 -6.22 14.15
CA ILE A 56 2.74 -7.17 15.17
C ILE A 56 2.16 -6.35 16.32
N LEU A 57 0.85 -6.46 16.53
CA LEU A 57 0.18 -5.91 17.71
C LEU A 57 0.12 -6.99 18.79
N VAL A 58 0.65 -6.67 19.97
CA VAL A 58 0.57 -7.53 21.16
C VAL A 58 -0.34 -6.84 22.15
N THR A 59 -1.39 -7.53 22.58
CA THR A 59 -2.33 -7.06 23.62
C THR A 59 -2.33 -8.03 24.80
N PRO A 60 -2.61 -7.55 26.01
CA PRO A 60 -2.78 -8.42 27.16
C PRO A 60 -4.07 -9.25 27.03
N GLN A 61 -4.09 -10.47 27.58
CA GLN A 61 -5.24 -11.37 27.42
C GLN A 61 -6.54 -10.81 28.02
N ASP A 62 -6.44 -10.05 29.10
CA ASP A 62 -7.57 -9.41 29.77
C ASP A 62 -8.17 -8.24 28.97
N ASP A 63 -7.53 -7.80 27.88
CA ASP A 63 -8.03 -6.73 26.99
C ASP A 63 -9.06 -7.20 25.95
N THR A 64 -9.48 -8.48 26.02
CA THR A 64 -10.42 -9.09 25.05
C THR A 64 -11.89 -9.03 25.47
N LEU A 65 -12.20 -8.47 26.65
CA LEU A 65 -13.56 -8.34 27.17
C LEU A 65 -14.10 -6.93 26.90
N ASP A 66 -14.86 -6.78 25.80
CA ASP A 66 -15.54 -5.54 25.46
C ASP A 66 -16.84 -5.42 26.27
N LEU A 67 -16.82 -4.60 27.33
CA LEU A 67 -17.99 -4.33 28.17
C LEU A 67 -18.60 -2.99 27.78
N GLU A 68 -19.50 -3.02 26.81
CA GLU A 68 -20.34 -1.88 26.45
C GLU A 68 -21.73 -2.01 27.10
N VAL A 69 -22.15 -1.04 27.91
CA VAL A 69 -23.56 -0.89 28.32
C VAL A 69 -24.06 0.46 27.84
N GLY A 70 -25.05 0.46 26.95
CA GLY A 70 -25.70 1.69 26.48
C GLY A 70 -24.83 2.61 25.61
N GLY A 71 -23.85 2.06 24.87
CA GLY A 71 -22.97 2.84 23.99
C GLY A 71 -21.84 3.57 24.72
N VAL A 72 -21.65 3.29 26.01
CA VAL A 72 -20.52 3.76 26.81
C VAL A 72 -19.65 2.56 27.14
N ASN A 73 -18.36 2.63 26.77
CA ASN A 73 -17.37 1.64 27.18
C ASN A 73 -17.17 1.79 28.70
N LEU A 74 -17.73 0.84 29.46
CA LEU A 74 -17.71 0.83 30.93
C LEU A 74 -16.57 -0.03 31.46
N LYS A 75 -15.43 -0.05 30.76
CA LYS A 75 -14.20 -0.55 31.36
C LYS A 75 -13.92 0.34 32.58
N PRO A 76 -13.95 -0.20 33.82
CA PRO A 76 -13.52 0.58 34.97
C PRO A 76 -12.10 1.09 34.66
N PRO A 77 -11.73 2.31 35.10
CA PRO A 77 -10.32 2.72 35.17
C PRO A 77 -9.60 1.90 36.26
N SER A 78 -9.73 0.58 36.25
CA SER A 78 -8.84 -0.34 36.94
C SER A 78 -7.64 -0.49 36.04
N ASP A 79 -6.59 0.29 36.31
CA ASP A 79 -5.17 0.13 35.94
C ASP A 79 -4.79 -0.52 34.60
N GLY A 80 -5.69 -0.55 33.60
CA GLY A 80 -5.54 -1.29 32.35
C GLY A 80 -5.18 -2.77 32.52
N ALA A 81 -5.59 -3.61 31.57
CA ALA A 81 -4.75 -4.75 31.28
C ALA A 81 -3.54 -4.16 30.54
N TYR A 82 -2.37 -4.11 31.17
CA TYR A 82 -1.13 -3.68 30.53
C TYR A 82 -0.16 -4.86 30.41
N LEU A 83 0.69 -4.81 29.39
CA LEU A 83 1.80 -5.74 29.27
C LEU A 83 2.93 -5.29 30.20
N SER A 84 3.51 -6.25 30.93
CA SER A 84 4.70 -5.97 31.73
C SER A 84 5.90 -5.73 30.81
N GLU A 85 6.68 -4.69 31.09
CA GLU A 85 7.92 -4.41 30.34
C GLU A 85 8.92 -5.58 30.42
N ALA A 86 8.94 -6.29 31.55
CA ALA A 86 9.78 -7.48 31.76
C ALA A 86 9.45 -8.62 30.78
N ASP A 87 8.27 -8.59 30.15
CA ASP A 87 7.83 -9.60 29.18
C ASP A 87 8.24 -9.28 27.74
N LEU A 88 8.76 -8.07 27.44
CA LEU A 88 9.23 -7.70 26.10
C LEU A 88 10.21 -8.71 25.47
N PRO A 89 11.19 -9.28 26.20
CA PRO A 89 12.07 -10.30 25.64
C PRO A 89 11.33 -11.54 25.14
N LYS A 90 10.16 -11.88 25.72
CA LYS A 90 9.36 -13.05 25.30
C LYS A 90 8.85 -12.92 23.86
N ILE A 91 8.67 -11.70 23.35
CA ILE A 91 8.25 -11.44 21.96
C ILE A 91 9.29 -11.99 20.96
N LYS A 92 10.59 -11.97 21.32
CA LYS A 92 11.67 -12.58 20.51
C LYS A 92 11.68 -14.12 20.56
N GLY A 93 10.76 -14.75 21.29
CA GLY A 93 10.53 -16.19 21.26
C GLY A 93 9.67 -16.68 20.07
N MET A 94 8.96 -15.78 19.39
CA MET A 94 8.04 -16.14 18.31
C MET A 94 8.76 -16.50 17.00
N PHE A 95 8.05 -17.17 16.09
CA PHE A 95 8.54 -17.54 14.76
C PHE A 95 9.19 -16.36 14.01
N TRP A 96 8.62 -15.15 14.15
CA TRP A 96 9.07 -13.94 13.46
C TRP A 96 10.22 -13.18 14.14
N ARG A 97 10.87 -13.73 15.17
CA ARG A 97 11.86 -12.99 15.99
C ARG A 97 12.96 -12.24 15.23
N ASN A 98 13.41 -12.81 14.11
CA ASN A 98 14.46 -12.26 13.26
C ASN A 98 13.99 -11.10 12.37
N ASN A 99 12.67 -10.90 12.24
CA ASN A 99 12.04 -9.85 11.42
C ASN A 99 11.49 -8.69 12.25
N ILE A 100 11.76 -8.65 13.56
CA ILE A 100 11.35 -7.57 14.45
C ILE A 100 12.47 -6.52 14.51
N VAL A 101 12.25 -5.40 13.82
CA VAL A 101 13.22 -4.28 13.71
C VAL A 101 13.19 -3.37 14.94
N ALA A 102 12.01 -3.09 15.48
CA ALA A 102 11.82 -2.20 16.63
C ALA A 102 10.56 -2.56 17.43
N PHE A 103 10.45 -1.99 18.63
CA PHE A 103 9.25 -2.04 19.47
C PHE A 103 8.70 -0.63 19.65
N ALA A 104 7.37 -0.47 19.67
CA ALA A 104 6.70 0.81 19.87
C ALA A 104 5.66 0.70 21.01
N PRO A 105 6.09 0.68 22.28
CA PRO A 105 5.18 0.59 23.42
C PRO A 105 4.33 1.87 23.56
N GLN A 106 3.06 1.70 23.95
CA GLN A 106 2.12 2.81 24.15
C GLN A 106 1.56 2.75 25.57
N LEU A 107 1.58 3.90 26.26
CA LEU A 107 0.96 4.07 27.58
C LEU A 107 0.02 5.28 27.51
N PRO A 108 -1.31 5.05 27.43
CA PRO A 108 -2.28 6.14 27.44
C PRO A 108 -2.23 6.88 28.77
N VAL A 109 -2.08 8.20 28.72
CA VAL A 109 -2.15 9.07 29.90
C VAL A 109 -3.17 10.17 29.67
N ASN A 110 -3.96 10.47 30.70
CA ASN A 110 -4.85 11.62 30.66
C ASN A 110 -4.02 12.88 30.95
N ALA A 111 -3.97 13.81 30.01
CA ALA A 111 -3.33 15.11 30.18
C ALA A 111 -4.39 16.22 30.16
N THR A 112 -4.37 17.10 31.15
CA THR A 112 -5.15 18.34 31.13
C THR A 112 -4.46 19.35 30.23
N VAL A 113 -5.05 19.64 29.08
CA VAL A 113 -4.57 20.69 28.18
C VAL A 113 -5.17 22.02 28.63
N THR A 114 -4.34 22.89 29.22
CA THR A 114 -4.73 24.27 29.50
C THR A 114 -4.70 25.04 28.19
N GLY A 115 -5.86 25.19 27.54
CA GLY A 115 -6.00 26.02 26.35
C GLY A 115 -5.72 27.49 26.66
N GLN A 116 -5.02 28.15 25.73
CA GLN A 116 -5.12 29.61 25.55
C GLN A 116 -6.33 29.94 24.69
#